data_AF-A0A1H3YEV2-F1
#
_entry.id   AF-A0A1H3YEV2-F1
#
_cell.length_a   1.000
_cell.length_b   1.000
_cell.length_c   1.000
_cell.angle_alpha   90.00
_cell.angle_beta   90.00
_cell.angle_gamma   90.00
#
_symmetry.space_group_name_H-M   'P 1'
#
loop_
_entity.id
_entity.type
_entity.pdbx_description
1 polymer ?
#
loop_
_entity_poly.entity_id
_entity_poly.type
_entity_poly.pdbx_seq_one_letter_code
_entity_poly.pdbx_strand_id
1 'polypeptide(L)'
;MLAVLAILATVGFTSCDELAVEDNPMQSYITMRTSDVTLKVGETYVRKAVAAGTAVVVYSSSDATVATVDQEGKVTAITPGTATITAQTTGYNAEGKKIYLAEEKSYKVTVKAAVTSLSLDKANLRFDKNVLTAQALTPTVTPSDAAITWTSSNENVATVDANGQVTPKAKGTATITAKAGDLTATSTIYVYDKIHNINTDGNAVVTTNESWLIEGDVTTSVSKSITIEAGATVTLNGINITKRIECLGDATIILADGSTNTVKGDYYPVVKAGIVVGPSGTTLTIDAETAGDGKLNATGGTQSAGIGTSYSNSSDITCGAITIKGGEITAKGAMYAAGIGTGLTIDKNNTCGAITINGGTVTATSGNYAAGIGTGWADGSGSNTCGAIAITANVTKVTVTKGAGSPNIMGVGYLSNGTQNCGTITFGPAQVFDGTAATGAWSPSPMVAGTYGGLNLAISTTTNADDTWTLTPVTP
;
A
#
# COMPACT_ATOMS: atom_id res chain seq x y z
N MET A 1 82.21 -38.76 -71.38
CA MET A 1 81.38 -38.76 -72.60
C MET A 1 80.47 -37.54 -72.49
N LEU A 2 80.60 -36.43 -73.24
CA LEU A 2 81.23 -36.19 -74.56
C LEU A 2 80.74 -37.19 -75.63
N ALA A 3 80.13 -36.81 -76.77
CA ALA A 3 79.60 -35.53 -77.26
C ALA A 3 78.56 -35.87 -78.39
N VAL A 4 78.13 -35.10 -79.41
CA VAL A 4 78.50 -33.79 -80.00
C VAL A 4 77.38 -33.32 -80.98
N LEU A 5 77.37 -32.04 -81.43
CA LEU A 5 76.57 -31.48 -82.56
C LEU A 5 75.01 -31.47 -82.40
N ALA A 6 74.21 -30.74 -83.19
CA ALA A 6 74.37 -29.39 -83.80
C ALA A 6 73.06 -28.83 -84.43
N ILE A 7 72.84 -27.51 -84.24
CA ILE A 7 72.27 -26.50 -85.16
C ILE A 7 71.20 -26.90 -86.22
N LEU A 8 69.95 -26.39 -86.08
CA LEU A 8 69.30 -25.51 -87.08
C LEU A 8 68.00 -24.84 -86.52
N ALA A 9 67.46 -23.86 -87.25
CA ALA A 9 66.23 -23.11 -86.93
C ALA A 9 64.95 -23.90 -87.36
N THR A 10 63.68 -23.48 -87.15
CA THR A 10 63.11 -22.11 -87.24
C THR A 10 61.68 -22.04 -86.64
N VAL A 11 61.23 -20.82 -86.29
CA VAL A 11 59.85 -20.34 -86.00
C VAL A 11 59.01 -21.03 -84.91
N GLY A 12 58.19 -20.23 -84.19
CA GLY A 12 56.75 -20.49 -84.35
C GLY A 12 55.76 -20.39 -83.18
N PHE A 13 56.09 -19.85 -82.01
CA PHE A 13 55.04 -19.48 -81.03
C PHE A 13 55.30 -18.10 -80.44
N THR A 14 54.56 -17.09 -80.91
CA THR A 14 54.32 -15.86 -80.16
C THR A 14 53.42 -16.19 -78.97
N SER A 15 53.85 -15.88 -77.75
CA SER A 15 52.92 -15.84 -76.62
C SER A 15 51.81 -14.85 -76.94
N CYS A 16 50.56 -15.29 -76.78
CA CYS A 16 49.47 -14.34 -76.62
C CYS A 16 49.55 -13.83 -75.18
N ASP A 17 50.46 -12.88 -74.92
CA ASP A 17 50.41 -12.16 -73.65
C ASP A 17 49.05 -11.47 -73.56
N GLU A 18 48.38 -11.74 -72.44
CA GLU A 18 46.98 -11.46 -72.23
C GLU A 18 46.73 -9.95 -72.33
N LEU A 19 45.77 -9.54 -73.16
CA LEU A 19 45.32 -8.15 -73.21
C LEU A 19 44.84 -7.79 -71.80
N ALA A 20 45.61 -6.96 -71.11
CA ALA A 20 45.27 -6.45 -69.79
C ALA A 20 43.94 -5.70 -69.90
N VAL A 21 42.85 -6.38 -69.56
CA VAL A 21 41.53 -5.79 -69.45
C VAL A 21 41.63 -4.74 -68.35
N GLU A 22 41.46 -3.47 -68.71
CA GLU A 22 41.16 -2.45 -67.72
C GLU A 22 39.84 -2.86 -67.04
N ASP A 23 39.94 -3.44 -65.84
CA ASP A 23 38.79 -3.63 -64.95
C ASP A 23 38.25 -2.23 -64.66
N ASN A 24 37.25 -1.83 -65.45
CA ASN A 24 36.44 -0.64 -65.25
C ASN A 24 35.24 -1.06 -64.39
N PRO A 25 35.35 -0.99 -63.04
CA PRO A 25 34.38 -1.58 -62.14
C PRO A 25 33.01 -0.93 -62.31
N MET A 26 31.97 -1.74 -62.45
CA MET A 26 30.61 -1.23 -62.56
C MET A 26 30.19 -0.60 -61.22
N GLN A 27 29.40 0.47 -61.24
CA GLN A 27 28.84 1.00 -60.00
C GLN A 27 27.92 -0.05 -59.35
N SER A 28 28.26 -0.55 -58.15
CA SER A 28 27.29 -1.34 -57.38
C SER A 28 26.18 -0.43 -56.87
N TYR A 29 25.01 -1.03 -56.66
CA TYR A 29 23.86 -0.37 -56.06
C TYR A 29 23.43 -1.16 -54.83
N ILE A 30 23.41 -0.52 -53.65
CA ILE A 30 22.97 -1.12 -52.38
C ILE A 30 21.71 -0.44 -51.85
N THR A 31 20.65 -1.25 -51.74
CA THR A 31 19.36 -0.87 -51.18
C THR A 31 19.28 -1.26 -49.71
N MET A 32 19.12 -0.26 -48.83
CA MET A 32 18.79 -0.45 -47.42
C MET A 32 17.91 0.72 -46.95
N ARG A 33 16.97 0.47 -46.01
CA ARG A 33 16.30 1.57 -45.30
C ARG A 33 17.31 2.30 -44.42
N THR A 34 17.37 3.61 -44.51
CA THR A 34 18.31 4.48 -43.75
C THR A 34 17.66 5.15 -42.54
N SER A 35 16.38 4.91 -42.28
CA SER A 35 15.66 5.45 -41.11
C SER A 35 16.19 4.90 -39.79
N ASP A 36 16.56 5.76 -38.86
CA ASP A 36 17.10 5.40 -37.55
C ASP A 36 16.19 4.45 -36.75
N VAL A 37 16.77 3.75 -35.78
CA VAL A 37 16.10 2.74 -34.93
C VAL A 37 16.39 3.05 -33.47
N THR A 38 15.37 2.93 -32.61
CA THR A 38 15.56 2.89 -31.15
C THR A 38 15.28 1.47 -30.64
N LEU A 39 16.18 0.94 -29.82
CA LEU A 39 16.09 -0.39 -29.19
C LEU A 39 16.29 -0.26 -27.67
N LYS A 40 15.76 -1.19 -26.89
CA LYS A 40 16.20 -1.42 -25.50
C LYS A 40 17.45 -2.32 -25.49
N VAL A 41 18.23 -2.26 -24.41
CA VAL A 41 19.29 -3.24 -24.13
C VAL A 41 18.73 -4.68 -24.24
N GLY A 42 19.42 -5.54 -24.99
CA GLY A 42 19.04 -6.94 -25.24
C GLY A 42 18.08 -7.17 -26.41
N GLU A 43 17.43 -6.13 -26.96
CA GLU A 43 16.57 -6.28 -28.14
C GLU A 43 17.41 -6.53 -29.42
N THR A 44 16.88 -7.36 -30.31
CA THR A 44 17.50 -7.65 -31.63
C THR A 44 16.60 -7.21 -32.78
N TYR A 45 17.18 -6.62 -33.82
CA TYR A 45 16.45 -6.08 -34.96
C TYR A 45 17.16 -6.40 -36.27
N VAL A 46 16.46 -7.05 -37.21
CA VAL A 46 17.03 -7.43 -38.51
C VAL A 46 16.76 -6.33 -39.54
N ARG A 47 17.83 -5.80 -40.15
CA ARG A 47 17.76 -4.97 -41.36
C ARG A 47 18.79 -5.41 -42.38
N LYS A 48 18.36 -6.34 -43.23
CA LYS A 48 19.13 -6.80 -44.38
C LYS A 48 19.18 -5.73 -45.48
N ALA A 49 20.37 -5.32 -45.87
CA ALA A 49 20.65 -4.61 -47.11
C ALA A 49 20.71 -5.60 -48.29
N VAL A 50 20.40 -5.12 -49.50
CA VAL A 50 20.45 -5.90 -50.74
C VAL A 50 21.31 -5.15 -51.75
N ALA A 51 22.38 -5.79 -52.23
CA ALA A 51 23.19 -5.28 -53.33
C ALA A 51 22.73 -5.85 -54.68
N ALA A 52 22.91 -5.07 -55.75
CA ALA A 52 22.70 -5.52 -57.11
C ALA A 52 23.87 -6.38 -57.62
N GLY A 53 23.57 -7.42 -58.41
CA GLY A 53 24.56 -8.35 -58.95
C GLY A 53 25.07 -9.35 -57.91
N THR A 54 26.35 -9.69 -57.97
CA THR A 54 27.01 -10.68 -57.10
C THR A 54 27.88 -10.03 -56.02
N ALA A 55 27.71 -8.73 -55.77
CA ALA A 55 28.51 -7.95 -54.83
C ALA A 55 28.32 -8.42 -53.37
N VAL A 56 29.42 -8.64 -52.65
CA VAL A 56 29.39 -8.98 -51.23
C VAL A 56 29.09 -7.73 -50.40
N VAL A 57 28.12 -7.83 -49.49
CA VAL A 57 27.82 -6.81 -48.47
C VAL A 57 28.51 -7.18 -47.15
N VAL A 58 29.22 -6.23 -46.55
CA VAL A 58 29.76 -6.33 -45.20
C VAL A 58 29.05 -5.32 -44.31
N TYR A 59 28.68 -5.73 -43.10
CA TYR A 59 28.14 -4.85 -42.07
C TYR A 59 29.23 -4.45 -41.07
N SER A 60 29.15 -3.22 -40.57
CA SER A 60 29.95 -2.74 -39.45
C SER A 60 29.09 -1.91 -38.49
N SER A 61 29.55 -1.80 -37.25
CA SER A 61 29.03 -0.87 -36.25
C SER A 61 30.13 0.12 -35.89
N SER A 62 29.78 1.41 -35.76
CA SER A 62 30.71 2.42 -35.23
C SER A 62 31.06 2.21 -33.77
N ASP A 63 30.22 1.49 -33.02
CA ASP A 63 30.46 1.12 -31.62
C ASP A 63 29.80 -0.23 -31.31
N ALA A 64 30.62 -1.29 -31.32
CA ALA A 64 30.20 -2.65 -31.00
C ALA A 64 29.89 -2.86 -29.51
N THR A 65 30.23 -1.93 -28.62
CA THR A 65 29.85 -1.98 -27.19
C THR A 65 28.44 -1.45 -26.96
N VAL A 66 27.96 -0.54 -27.82
CA VAL A 66 26.57 -0.07 -27.85
C VAL A 66 25.68 -1.04 -28.61
N ALA A 67 26.04 -1.39 -29.86
CA ALA A 67 25.28 -2.35 -30.66
C ALA A 67 26.17 -3.12 -31.66
N THR A 68 26.01 -4.44 -31.71
CA THR A 68 26.64 -5.31 -32.71
C THR A 68 25.71 -5.54 -33.90
N VAL A 69 26.28 -5.98 -35.03
CA VAL A 69 25.55 -6.43 -36.22
C VAL A 69 26.25 -7.65 -36.81
N ASP A 70 25.49 -8.65 -37.26
CA ASP A 70 26.03 -9.85 -37.90
C ASP A 70 26.01 -9.79 -39.45
N GLN A 71 26.46 -10.86 -40.09
CA GLN A 71 26.56 -10.97 -41.56
C GLN A 71 25.18 -11.01 -42.26
N GLU A 72 24.09 -11.26 -41.54
CA GLU A 72 22.73 -11.26 -42.09
C GLU A 72 22.05 -9.89 -41.95
N GLY A 73 22.66 -8.96 -41.21
CA GLY A 73 22.11 -7.65 -40.86
C GLY A 73 21.26 -7.66 -39.60
N LYS A 74 21.40 -8.66 -38.72
CA LYS A 74 20.77 -8.66 -37.39
C LYS A 74 21.59 -7.82 -36.42
N VAL A 75 21.01 -6.70 -36.01
CA VAL A 75 21.54 -5.85 -34.93
C VAL A 75 21.16 -6.46 -33.58
N THR A 76 22.06 -6.37 -32.60
CA THR A 76 21.79 -6.66 -31.18
C THR A 76 22.22 -5.49 -30.32
N ALA A 77 21.31 -4.96 -29.50
CA ALA A 77 21.59 -3.85 -28.59
C ALA A 77 22.25 -4.34 -27.29
N ILE A 78 23.35 -3.72 -26.86
CA ILE A 78 24.20 -4.19 -25.76
C ILE A 78 24.28 -3.18 -24.61
N THR A 79 24.67 -1.93 -24.86
CA THR A 79 24.71 -0.88 -23.81
C THR A 79 24.03 0.42 -24.26
N PRO A 80 23.52 1.25 -23.34
CA PRO A 80 22.86 2.51 -23.70
C PRO A 80 23.82 3.48 -24.41
N GLY A 81 23.38 4.06 -25.53
CA GLY A 81 24.21 4.93 -26.36
C GLY A 81 23.66 5.10 -27.77
N THR A 82 24.51 5.43 -28.73
CA THR A 82 24.15 5.47 -30.16
C THR A 82 25.29 4.97 -31.02
N ALA A 83 25.04 3.91 -31.79
CA ALA A 83 25.95 3.39 -32.80
C ALA A 83 25.40 3.68 -34.20
N THR A 84 26.27 3.85 -35.19
CA THR A 84 25.90 3.86 -36.61
C THR A 84 26.15 2.48 -37.18
N ILE A 85 25.13 1.85 -37.76
CA ILE A 85 25.25 0.59 -38.49
C ILE A 85 25.41 0.92 -39.97
N THR A 86 26.51 0.49 -40.57
CA THR A 86 26.82 0.68 -41.99
C THR A 86 26.79 -0.65 -42.70
N ALA A 87 26.13 -0.69 -43.86
CA ALA A 87 26.22 -1.78 -44.83
C ALA A 87 26.99 -1.25 -46.05
N GLN A 88 28.11 -1.88 -46.40
CA GLN A 88 29.00 -1.46 -47.48
C GLN A 88 29.21 -2.63 -48.46
N THR A 89 29.13 -2.37 -49.76
CA THR A 89 29.56 -3.35 -50.78
C THR A 89 31.08 -3.33 -50.89
N THR A 90 31.71 -4.51 -50.88
CA THR A 90 33.19 -4.59 -50.85
C THR A 90 33.86 -4.18 -52.17
N GLY A 91 33.11 -4.11 -53.27
CA GLY A 91 33.63 -3.99 -54.63
C GLY A 91 33.96 -5.34 -55.30
N TYR A 92 33.86 -6.45 -54.55
CA TYR A 92 34.19 -7.80 -55.01
C TYR A 92 32.94 -8.68 -55.15
N ASN A 93 33.00 -9.64 -56.07
CA ASN A 93 32.01 -10.73 -56.12
C ASN A 93 32.31 -11.82 -55.08
N ALA A 94 31.43 -12.82 -54.99
CA ALA A 94 31.59 -13.96 -54.07
C ALA A 94 32.84 -14.83 -54.33
N GLU A 95 33.45 -14.76 -55.52
CA GLU A 95 34.72 -15.44 -55.84
C GLU A 95 35.97 -14.59 -55.52
N GLY A 96 35.79 -13.35 -55.05
CA GLY A 96 36.90 -12.44 -54.73
C GLY A 96 37.47 -11.67 -55.94
N LYS A 97 36.81 -11.67 -57.11
CA LYS A 97 37.18 -10.75 -58.20
C LYS A 97 36.60 -9.36 -57.93
N LYS A 98 37.45 -8.32 -58.03
CA LYS A 98 37.01 -6.92 -58.03
C LYS A 98 36.29 -6.60 -59.34
N ILE A 99 34.99 -6.37 -59.28
CA ILE A 99 34.17 -6.01 -60.46
C ILE A 99 33.21 -4.84 -60.21
N TYR A 100 33.17 -4.33 -58.98
CA TYR A 100 32.29 -3.23 -58.59
C TYR A 100 33.02 -2.07 -57.89
N LEU A 101 32.46 -0.87 -58.00
CA LEU A 101 32.76 0.24 -57.09
C LEU A 101 31.99 0.04 -55.78
N ALA A 102 32.64 0.35 -54.65
CA ALA A 102 32.02 0.29 -53.33
C ALA A 102 30.96 1.40 -53.17
N GLU A 103 29.81 1.04 -52.63
CA GLU A 103 28.76 1.95 -52.16
C GLU A 103 28.35 1.53 -50.74
N GLU A 104 28.02 2.49 -49.89
CA GLU A 104 27.48 2.23 -48.56
C GLU A 104 26.12 2.89 -48.30
N LYS A 105 25.42 2.35 -47.30
CA LYS A 105 24.22 2.93 -46.67
C LYS A 105 24.34 2.72 -45.17
N SER A 106 23.89 3.67 -44.39
CA SER A 106 23.94 3.60 -42.92
C SER A 106 22.66 4.14 -42.27
N TYR A 107 22.51 3.83 -40.98
CA TYR A 107 21.45 4.34 -40.09
C TYR A 107 21.93 4.29 -38.65
N LYS A 108 21.36 5.11 -37.77
CA LYS A 108 21.68 5.08 -36.34
C LYS A 108 20.81 4.07 -35.61
N VAL A 109 21.42 3.43 -34.62
CA VAL A 109 20.79 2.59 -33.62
C VAL A 109 21.02 3.26 -32.26
N THR A 110 19.97 3.86 -31.72
CA THR A 110 19.96 4.42 -30.37
C THR A 110 19.51 3.35 -29.39
N VAL A 111 20.36 2.99 -28.44
CA VAL A 111 20.02 2.02 -27.39
C VAL A 111 19.60 2.81 -26.14
N LYS A 112 18.36 2.64 -25.70
CA LYS A 112 17.88 3.19 -24.43
C LYS A 112 18.18 2.23 -23.26
N ALA A 113 18.47 2.83 -22.11
CA ALA A 113 18.54 2.10 -20.85
C ALA A 113 17.17 1.51 -20.46
N ALA A 114 17.19 0.38 -19.75
CA ALA A 114 15.99 -0.15 -19.11
C ALA A 114 15.52 0.79 -17.98
N VAL A 115 14.22 0.81 -17.71
CA VAL A 115 13.67 1.55 -16.57
C VAL A 115 13.97 0.79 -15.28
N THR A 116 14.70 1.41 -14.36
CA THR A 116 15.18 0.77 -13.11
C THR A 116 14.45 1.23 -11.86
N SER A 117 13.76 2.38 -11.92
CA SER A 117 12.87 2.84 -10.84
C SER A 117 11.72 3.68 -11.40
N LEU A 118 10.58 3.59 -10.72
CA LEU A 118 9.40 4.45 -10.89
C LEU A 118 8.72 4.63 -9.53
N SER A 119 8.43 5.87 -9.14
CA SER A 119 7.62 6.20 -7.97
C SER A 119 6.78 7.45 -8.22
N LEU A 120 5.80 7.72 -7.36
CA LEU A 120 4.99 8.94 -7.37
C LEU A 120 5.24 9.75 -6.09
N ASP A 121 5.12 11.07 -6.18
CA ASP A 121 5.27 11.98 -5.05
C ASP A 121 4.15 11.89 -3.99
N LYS A 122 3.00 11.31 -4.35
CA LYS A 122 1.83 11.15 -3.46
C LYS A 122 1.20 9.77 -3.62
N ALA A 123 1.18 8.99 -2.54
CA ALA A 123 0.48 7.70 -2.49
C ALA A 123 -1.05 7.86 -2.57
N ASN A 124 -1.60 8.98 -2.09
CA ASN A 124 -3.03 9.27 -2.08
C ASN A 124 -3.31 10.74 -2.44
N LEU A 125 -4.47 10.99 -3.06
CA LEU A 125 -5.07 12.31 -3.22
C LEU A 125 -6.52 12.26 -2.70
N ARG A 126 -6.94 13.32 -2.01
CA ARG A 126 -8.28 13.43 -1.42
C ARG A 126 -8.95 14.73 -1.88
N PHE A 127 -10.20 14.64 -2.30
CA PHE A 127 -10.97 15.73 -2.90
C PHE A 127 -12.38 15.82 -2.31
N ASP A 128 -12.94 17.02 -2.31
CA ASP A 128 -14.34 17.29 -2.01
C ASP A 128 -15.15 17.28 -3.34
N LYS A 129 -16.30 16.59 -3.41
CA LYS A 129 -17.14 16.56 -4.63
C LYS A 129 -17.57 17.94 -5.13
N ASN A 130 -17.57 18.94 -4.26
CA ASN A 130 -17.97 20.33 -4.53
C ASN A 130 -16.75 21.21 -4.88
N VAL A 131 -15.52 20.73 -4.72
CA VAL A 131 -14.26 21.46 -5.00
C VAL A 131 -13.35 20.62 -5.89
N LEU A 132 -13.78 20.45 -7.15
CA LEU A 132 -13.13 19.57 -8.14
C LEU A 132 -11.86 20.18 -8.80
N THR A 133 -11.02 20.86 -8.01
CA THR A 133 -9.77 21.45 -8.48
C THR A 133 -8.75 20.35 -8.79
N ALA A 134 -8.25 20.29 -10.02
CA ALA A 134 -7.26 19.29 -10.43
C ALA A 134 -5.92 19.42 -9.69
N GLN A 135 -5.23 18.31 -9.45
CA GLN A 135 -3.91 18.24 -8.79
C GLN A 135 -2.94 17.35 -9.58
N ALA A 136 -1.66 17.70 -9.59
CA ALA A 136 -0.63 16.91 -10.28
C ALA A 136 -0.07 15.79 -9.39
N LEU A 137 0.13 14.61 -9.98
CA LEU A 137 1.02 13.56 -9.48
C LEU A 137 2.37 13.69 -10.18
N THR A 138 3.45 13.82 -9.43
CA THR A 138 4.79 14.01 -9.98
C THR A 138 5.53 12.66 -9.95
N PRO A 139 5.80 12.02 -11.10
CA PRO A 139 6.55 10.78 -11.14
C PRO A 139 8.05 11.03 -11.04
N THR A 140 8.76 10.19 -10.29
CA THR A 140 10.22 10.07 -10.35
C THR A 140 10.56 8.77 -11.06
N VAL A 141 11.33 8.83 -12.15
CA VAL A 141 11.65 7.69 -13.02
C VAL A 141 13.13 7.68 -13.39
N THR A 142 13.74 6.50 -13.48
CA THR A 142 15.12 6.31 -13.95
C THR A 142 15.16 5.36 -15.13
N PRO A 143 15.70 5.74 -16.31
CA PRO A 143 16.23 7.07 -16.65
C PRO A 143 15.12 8.13 -16.73
N SER A 144 15.48 9.41 -16.58
CA SER A 144 14.52 10.53 -16.53
C SER A 144 13.86 10.87 -17.87
N ASP A 145 14.32 10.29 -18.98
CA ASP A 145 13.71 10.37 -20.32
C ASP A 145 12.83 9.15 -20.67
N ALA A 146 12.55 8.30 -19.67
CA ALA A 146 11.62 7.18 -19.82
C ALA A 146 10.19 7.69 -20.04
N ALA A 147 9.55 7.22 -21.12
CA ALA A 147 8.17 7.57 -21.41
C ALA A 147 7.23 6.94 -20.37
N ILE A 148 6.34 7.78 -19.81
CA ILE A 148 5.33 7.38 -18.83
C ILE A 148 3.97 7.34 -19.51
N THR A 149 3.21 6.29 -19.23
CA THR A 149 1.80 6.16 -19.61
C THR A 149 0.94 6.16 -18.36
N TRP A 150 -0.20 6.84 -18.41
CA TRP A 150 -1.11 7.01 -17.29
C TRP A 150 -2.46 6.34 -17.57
N THR A 151 -3.06 5.75 -16.55
CA THR A 151 -4.42 5.17 -16.60
C THR A 151 -5.18 5.44 -15.29
N SER A 152 -6.52 5.40 -15.35
CA SER A 152 -7.41 5.41 -14.18
C SER A 152 -8.20 4.10 -14.12
N SER A 153 -8.39 3.53 -12.93
CA SER A 153 -9.28 2.38 -12.75
C SER A 153 -10.77 2.76 -12.82
N ASN A 154 -11.11 4.04 -12.70
CA ASN A 154 -12.50 4.52 -12.80
C ASN A 154 -12.57 5.99 -13.24
N GLU A 155 -12.66 6.20 -14.56
CA GLU A 155 -12.75 7.54 -15.17
C GLU A 155 -14.04 8.31 -14.82
N ASN A 156 -15.04 7.69 -14.19
CA ASN A 156 -16.22 8.41 -13.69
C ASN A 156 -15.97 9.08 -12.33
N VAL A 157 -14.98 8.60 -11.56
CA VAL A 157 -14.56 9.19 -10.27
C VAL A 157 -13.40 10.17 -10.49
N ALA A 158 -12.37 9.78 -11.23
CA ALA A 158 -11.23 10.64 -11.56
C ALA A 158 -10.55 10.24 -12.87
N THR A 159 -10.13 11.23 -13.65
CA THR A 159 -9.29 11.07 -14.86
C THR A 159 -7.90 11.64 -14.64
N VAL A 160 -6.93 11.18 -15.43
CA VAL A 160 -5.54 11.66 -15.44
C VAL A 160 -5.14 11.99 -16.88
N ASP A 161 -4.38 13.06 -17.09
CA ASP A 161 -3.85 13.44 -18.41
C ASP A 161 -2.43 12.86 -18.66
N ALA A 162 -1.86 13.16 -19.83
CA ALA A 162 -0.50 12.70 -20.19
C ALA A 162 0.61 13.28 -19.28
N ASN A 163 0.34 14.37 -18.56
CA ASN A 163 1.28 15.06 -17.68
C ASN A 163 1.14 14.65 -16.21
N GLY A 164 0.22 13.73 -15.88
CA GLY A 164 -0.08 13.34 -14.49
C GLY A 164 -1.04 14.29 -13.76
N GLN A 165 -1.72 15.19 -14.46
CA GLN A 165 -2.75 16.05 -13.87
C GLN A 165 -4.03 15.23 -13.64
N VAL A 166 -4.38 15.00 -12.38
CA VAL A 166 -5.58 14.28 -11.96
C VAL A 166 -6.73 15.25 -11.75
N THR A 167 -7.83 14.99 -12.44
CA THR A 167 -9.09 15.75 -12.34
C THR A 167 -10.16 14.86 -11.70
N PRO A 168 -10.65 15.17 -10.49
CA PRO A 168 -11.78 14.48 -9.87
C PRO A 168 -13.10 14.85 -10.57
N LYS A 169 -14.11 13.99 -10.47
CA LYS A 169 -15.43 14.17 -11.12
C LYS A 169 -16.62 13.88 -10.21
N ALA A 170 -16.59 12.79 -9.44
CA ALA A 170 -17.73 12.33 -8.64
C ALA A 170 -17.27 11.52 -7.42
N LYS A 171 -18.13 11.44 -6.39
CA LYS A 171 -17.91 10.65 -5.15
C LYS A 171 -17.46 9.22 -5.48
N GLY A 172 -16.44 8.75 -4.78
CA GLY A 172 -15.97 7.36 -4.86
C GLY A 172 -14.45 7.26 -4.79
N THR A 173 -13.94 6.09 -5.19
CA THR A 173 -12.50 5.79 -5.22
C THR A 173 -12.07 5.40 -6.63
N ALA A 174 -10.88 5.85 -7.03
CA ALA A 174 -10.20 5.42 -8.26
C ALA A 174 -8.69 5.24 -7.98
N THR A 175 -8.02 4.40 -8.73
CA THR A 175 -6.55 4.25 -8.67
C THR A 175 -5.96 4.79 -9.96
N ILE A 176 -5.10 5.79 -9.85
CA ILE A 176 -4.30 6.29 -10.96
C ILE A 176 -3.01 5.48 -11.00
N THR A 177 -2.67 4.94 -12.18
CA THR A 177 -1.44 4.15 -12.39
C THR A 177 -0.55 4.84 -13.41
N ALA A 178 0.67 5.17 -13.01
CA ALA A 178 1.77 5.48 -13.91
C ALA A 178 2.48 4.17 -14.29
N LYS A 179 2.82 4.00 -15.57
CA LYS A 179 3.64 2.89 -16.07
C LYS A 179 4.81 3.41 -16.92
N ALA A 180 6.02 2.94 -16.61
CA ALA A 180 7.24 3.26 -17.35
C ALA A 180 8.06 1.97 -17.57
N GLY A 181 8.26 1.58 -18.84
CA GLY A 181 8.77 0.26 -19.17
C GLY A 181 7.83 -0.82 -18.63
N ASP A 182 8.37 -1.69 -17.77
CA ASP A 182 7.62 -2.78 -17.11
C ASP A 182 7.28 -2.45 -15.64
N LEU A 183 7.71 -1.30 -15.12
CA LEU A 183 7.40 -0.84 -13.76
C LEU A 183 6.10 -0.03 -13.71
N THR A 184 5.38 -0.14 -12.59
CA THR A 184 4.15 0.61 -12.30
C THR A 184 4.21 1.25 -10.92
N ALA A 185 3.70 2.48 -10.80
CA ALA A 185 3.48 3.15 -9.52
C ALA A 185 2.05 3.71 -9.48
N THR A 186 1.41 3.66 -8.31
CA THR A 186 -0.02 3.93 -8.14
C THR A 186 -0.28 5.03 -7.11
N SER A 187 -1.36 5.78 -7.32
CA SER A 187 -1.90 6.73 -6.35
C SER A 187 -3.42 6.52 -6.22
N THR A 188 -3.95 6.42 -5.00
CA THR A 188 -5.39 6.25 -4.79
C THR A 188 -6.07 7.60 -4.60
N ILE A 189 -7.14 7.80 -5.38
CA ILE A 189 -7.93 9.02 -5.42
C ILE A 189 -9.23 8.77 -4.66
N TYR A 190 -9.48 9.57 -3.63
CA TYR A 190 -10.72 9.55 -2.87
C TYR A 190 -11.49 10.85 -3.10
N VAL A 191 -12.75 10.75 -3.52
CA VAL A 191 -13.65 11.89 -3.67
C VAL A 191 -14.79 11.73 -2.66
N TYR A 192 -14.83 12.63 -1.70
CA TYR A 192 -15.75 12.63 -0.56
C TYR A 192 -17.00 13.48 -0.83
N ASP A 193 -18.09 13.25 -0.08
CA ASP A 193 -19.24 14.16 -0.10
C ASP A 193 -18.92 15.53 0.47
N LYS A 194 -18.00 15.54 1.44
CA LYS A 194 -17.52 16.74 2.10
C LYS A 194 -16.14 16.50 2.69
N ILE A 195 -15.25 17.48 2.59
CA ILE A 195 -14.10 17.64 3.48
C ILE A 195 -14.49 18.68 4.55
N HIS A 196 -14.26 18.37 5.82
CA HIS A 196 -14.54 19.25 6.95
C HIS A 196 -13.30 19.37 7.83
N ASN A 197 -12.80 20.59 8.01
CA ASN A 197 -11.59 20.82 8.78
C ASN A 197 -11.95 21.08 10.25
N ILE A 198 -11.65 20.12 11.13
CA ILE A 198 -12.10 20.17 12.53
C ILE A 198 -11.46 21.32 13.32
N ASN A 199 -10.31 21.84 12.86
CA ASN A 199 -9.62 22.94 13.52
C ASN A 199 -10.32 24.29 13.26
N THR A 200 -10.91 24.50 12.07
CA THR A 200 -11.61 25.74 11.69
C THR A 200 -13.13 25.65 11.80
N ASP A 201 -13.73 24.57 11.31
CA ASP A 201 -15.14 24.56 10.87
C ASP A 201 -16.15 24.28 11.97
N GLY A 202 -15.69 23.97 13.19
CA GLY A 202 -16.55 23.70 14.33
C GLY A 202 -16.62 22.22 14.72
N ASN A 203 -17.75 21.81 15.29
CA ASN A 203 -18.03 20.39 15.53
C ASN A 203 -18.52 19.78 14.22
N ALA A 204 -18.09 18.54 13.92
CA ALA A 204 -18.62 17.80 12.78
C ALA A 204 -19.91 17.07 13.17
N VAL A 205 -20.88 17.02 12.24
CA VAL A 205 -22.04 16.14 12.31
C VAL A 205 -22.13 15.44 10.96
N VAL A 206 -21.64 14.22 10.89
CA VAL A 206 -21.57 13.41 9.67
C VAL A 206 -22.93 12.75 9.48
N THR A 207 -23.66 13.21 8.46
CA THR A 207 -25.05 12.86 8.20
C THR A 207 -25.23 11.51 7.51
N THR A 208 -26.40 10.89 7.68
CA THR A 208 -26.71 9.56 7.10
C THR A 208 -26.41 9.49 5.60
N ASN A 209 -25.86 8.36 5.14
CA ASN A 209 -25.50 8.06 3.74
C ASN A 209 -24.37 8.92 3.11
N GLU A 210 -23.89 9.97 3.78
CA GLU A 210 -22.73 10.73 3.32
C GLU A 210 -21.40 10.07 3.74
N SER A 211 -20.35 10.35 2.98
CA SER A 211 -18.96 9.99 3.28
C SER A 211 -18.16 11.27 3.46
N TRP A 212 -17.82 11.61 4.71
CA TRP A 212 -17.04 12.81 5.03
C TRP A 212 -15.59 12.45 5.31
N LEU A 213 -14.66 13.30 4.85
CA LEU A 213 -13.30 13.37 5.39
C LEU A 213 -13.28 14.42 6.49
N ILE A 214 -12.92 14.03 7.71
CA ILE A 214 -12.56 14.98 8.77
C ILE A 214 -11.04 15.10 8.78
N GLU A 215 -10.56 16.24 8.30
CA GLU A 215 -9.14 16.59 8.37
C GLU A 215 -8.85 17.47 9.59
N GLY A 216 -7.60 17.46 10.04
CA GLY A 216 -7.14 18.34 11.10
C GLY A 216 -5.61 18.38 11.22
N ASP A 217 -5.14 19.23 12.13
CA ASP A 217 -3.74 19.31 12.52
C ASP A 217 -3.49 18.51 13.81
N VAL A 218 -2.69 17.45 13.70
CA VAL A 218 -2.36 16.55 14.80
C VAL A 218 -1.59 17.26 15.92
N THR A 219 -0.92 18.38 15.64
CA THR A 219 -0.21 19.20 16.64
C THR A 219 -1.15 20.16 17.38
N THR A 220 -2.25 20.60 16.76
CA THR A 220 -3.21 21.54 17.34
C THR A 220 -4.43 20.83 17.93
N SER A 221 -4.36 20.57 19.23
CA SER A 221 -5.45 19.98 20.04
C SER A 221 -6.66 20.93 20.18
N VAL A 222 -7.83 20.56 19.63
CA VAL A 222 -9.06 21.39 19.66
C VAL A 222 -10.22 20.79 20.44
N SER A 223 -11.01 21.62 21.14
CA SER A 223 -12.15 21.17 21.97
C SER A 223 -13.47 21.05 21.19
N LYS A 224 -13.41 20.25 20.11
CA LYS A 224 -14.52 19.92 19.21
C LYS A 224 -14.94 18.46 19.38
N SER A 225 -16.18 18.14 19.03
CA SER A 225 -16.69 16.77 18.94
C SER A 225 -17.09 16.42 17.51
N ILE A 226 -17.14 15.12 17.20
CA ILE A 226 -17.66 14.57 15.95
C ILE A 226 -18.88 13.72 16.28
N THR A 227 -20.02 13.99 15.66
CA THR A 227 -21.21 13.12 15.71
C THR A 227 -21.31 12.34 14.41
N ILE A 228 -21.64 11.05 14.47
CA ILE A 228 -21.82 10.18 13.30
C ILE A 228 -23.26 9.63 13.34
N GLU A 229 -24.08 9.98 12.36
CA GLU A 229 -25.45 9.47 12.24
C GLU A 229 -25.50 8.00 11.78
N ALA A 230 -26.64 7.35 11.95
CA ALA A 230 -26.82 5.93 11.62
C ALA A 230 -26.58 5.64 10.12
N GLY A 231 -25.69 4.69 9.83
CA GLY A 231 -25.29 4.33 8.46
C GLY A 231 -24.31 5.31 7.80
N ALA A 232 -23.81 6.32 8.52
CA ALA A 232 -22.82 7.24 7.98
C ALA A 232 -21.38 6.67 8.03
N THR A 233 -20.53 7.14 7.11
CA THR A 233 -19.10 6.77 7.07
C THR A 233 -18.24 8.03 7.19
N VAL A 234 -17.21 7.96 8.02
CA VAL A 234 -16.27 9.06 8.23
C VAL A 234 -14.83 8.58 8.07
N THR A 235 -14.03 9.26 7.27
CA THR A 235 -12.57 9.09 7.24
C THR A 235 -11.93 10.13 8.16
N LEU A 236 -11.03 9.70 9.04
CA LEU A 236 -10.26 10.56 9.93
C LEU A 236 -8.85 10.75 9.38
N ASN A 237 -8.41 12.00 9.22
CA ASN A 237 -7.12 12.36 8.65
C ASN A 237 -6.41 13.45 9.46
N GLY A 238 -5.67 13.05 10.50
CA GLY A 238 -4.78 13.92 11.29
C GLY A 238 -5.45 14.65 12.45
N ILE A 239 -6.66 14.26 12.87
CA ILE A 239 -7.41 15.01 13.89
C ILE A 239 -6.75 14.92 15.28
N ASN A 240 -6.88 15.98 16.09
CA ASN A 240 -6.55 15.96 17.51
C ASN A 240 -7.64 16.68 18.32
N ILE A 241 -8.62 15.91 18.81
CA ILE A 241 -9.81 16.44 19.51
C ILE A 241 -9.83 16.08 21.00
N THR A 242 -10.26 17.04 21.82
CA THR A 242 -10.42 16.92 23.28
C THR A 242 -11.86 16.77 23.74
N LYS A 243 -12.74 16.33 22.83
CA LYS A 243 -14.05 15.74 23.13
C LYS A 243 -14.23 14.47 22.32
N ARG A 244 -15.32 13.75 22.58
CA ARG A 244 -15.64 12.46 21.95
C ARG A 244 -15.87 12.50 20.43
N ILE A 245 -15.77 11.32 19.84
CA ILE A 245 -16.63 10.91 18.72
C ILE A 245 -17.89 10.25 19.29
N GLU A 246 -19.08 10.53 18.77
CA GLU A 246 -20.35 9.95 19.21
C GLU A 246 -21.14 9.36 18.04
N CYS A 247 -21.29 8.04 18.04
CA CYS A 247 -22.03 7.29 17.03
C CYS A 247 -23.50 7.16 17.47
N LEU A 248 -24.45 7.48 16.60
CA LEU A 248 -25.89 7.44 16.91
C LEU A 248 -26.59 6.15 16.45
N GLY A 249 -25.90 5.30 15.69
CA GLY A 249 -26.45 4.03 15.19
C GLY A 249 -25.33 3.09 14.72
N ASP A 250 -25.53 2.45 13.56
CA ASP A 250 -24.41 1.84 12.83
C ASP A 250 -23.48 2.95 12.34
N ALA A 251 -22.17 2.74 12.43
CA ALA A 251 -21.19 3.75 12.04
C ALA A 251 -19.92 3.10 11.49
N THR A 252 -19.29 3.72 10.49
CA THR A 252 -17.97 3.30 9.99
C THR A 252 -16.97 4.44 10.13
N ILE A 253 -15.88 4.17 10.85
CA ILE A 253 -14.71 5.04 10.95
C ILE A 253 -13.59 4.42 10.11
N ILE A 254 -13.13 5.15 9.09
CA ILE A 254 -11.96 4.81 8.29
C ILE A 254 -10.78 5.66 8.78
N LEU A 255 -9.61 5.05 8.93
CA LEU A 255 -8.37 5.76 9.24
C LEU A 255 -7.57 5.97 7.96
N ALA A 256 -7.31 7.23 7.62
CA ALA A 256 -6.59 7.57 6.38
C ALA A 256 -5.13 7.07 6.44
N ASP A 257 -4.59 6.62 5.31
CA ASP A 257 -3.19 6.12 5.24
C ASP A 257 -2.22 7.22 5.72
N GLY A 258 -1.23 6.81 6.52
CA GLY A 258 -0.24 7.66 7.18
C GLY A 258 -0.76 8.61 8.26
N SER A 259 -2.08 8.68 8.49
CA SER A 259 -2.66 9.63 9.44
C SER A 259 -2.51 9.18 10.90
N THR A 260 -2.48 10.14 11.83
CA THR A 260 -2.58 9.86 13.27
C THR A 260 -3.70 10.69 13.87
N ASN A 261 -4.72 10.02 14.38
CA ASN A 261 -5.96 10.62 14.86
C ASN A 261 -6.04 10.44 16.37
N THR A 262 -6.28 11.52 17.12
CA THR A 262 -6.36 11.50 18.59
C THR A 262 -7.71 12.03 19.06
N VAL A 263 -8.35 11.28 19.95
CA VAL A 263 -9.69 11.54 20.48
C VAL A 263 -9.68 11.35 21.99
N LYS A 264 -10.24 12.30 22.75
CA LYS A 264 -10.33 12.22 24.22
C LYS A 264 -11.74 12.53 24.67
N GLY A 265 -12.38 11.60 25.38
CA GLY A 265 -13.77 11.71 25.80
C GLY A 265 -14.02 12.87 26.76
N ASP A 266 -15.25 13.38 26.76
CA ASP A 266 -15.63 14.54 27.58
C ASP A 266 -15.46 14.26 29.09
N TYR A 267 -15.03 15.29 29.82
CA TYR A 267 -14.84 15.26 31.28
C TYR A 267 -16.02 15.94 32.00
N TYR A 268 -16.19 15.63 33.29
CA TYR A 268 -17.26 16.19 34.14
C TYR A 268 -17.50 17.71 33.90
N PRO A 269 -18.76 18.16 33.69
CA PRO A 269 -20.02 17.45 33.97
C PRO A 269 -20.52 16.51 32.87
N VAL A 270 -19.99 16.57 31.65
CA VAL A 270 -20.40 15.68 30.55
C VAL A 270 -19.44 14.51 30.51
N VAL A 271 -19.78 13.38 31.13
CA VAL A 271 -18.90 12.20 31.18
C VAL A 271 -19.13 11.30 29.97
N LYS A 272 -18.13 11.18 29.10
CA LYS A 272 -18.24 10.42 27.83
C LYS A 272 -17.00 9.58 27.50
N ALA A 273 -17.21 8.47 26.79
CA ALA A 273 -16.13 7.68 26.19
C ALA A 273 -15.34 8.49 25.15
N GLY A 274 -14.13 8.02 24.80
CA GLY A 274 -13.36 8.60 23.70
C GLY A 274 -14.12 8.46 22.38
N ILE A 275 -14.52 7.23 22.06
CA ILE A 275 -15.53 6.94 21.04
C ILE A 275 -16.73 6.32 21.73
N VAL A 276 -17.84 7.05 21.75
CA VAL A 276 -19.13 6.54 22.19
C VAL A 276 -19.75 5.77 21.04
N VAL A 277 -19.97 4.48 21.26
CA VAL A 277 -20.56 3.55 20.29
C VAL A 277 -22.09 3.69 20.33
N GLY A 278 -22.75 3.45 19.19
CA GLY A 278 -24.21 3.50 19.06
C GLY A 278 -24.93 2.48 19.95
N PRO A 279 -26.27 2.57 20.10
CA PRO A 279 -27.04 1.79 21.06
C PRO A 279 -27.04 0.27 20.77
N SER A 280 -27.56 -0.51 21.72
CA SER A 280 -27.73 -1.97 21.54
C SER A 280 -28.45 -2.31 20.23
N GLY A 281 -27.93 -3.29 19.50
CA GLY A 281 -28.41 -3.71 18.18
C GLY A 281 -27.67 -3.10 16.99
N THR A 282 -26.82 -2.07 17.18
CA THR A 282 -26.02 -1.48 16.09
C THR A 282 -24.56 -1.93 16.13
N THR A 283 -23.73 -1.51 15.18
CA THR A 283 -22.30 -1.82 15.09
C THR A 283 -21.46 -0.59 14.76
N LEU A 284 -20.44 -0.30 15.58
CA LEU A 284 -19.30 0.50 15.15
C LEU A 284 -18.30 -0.39 14.40
N THR A 285 -18.00 -0.05 13.15
CA THR A 285 -16.85 -0.56 12.41
C THR A 285 -15.72 0.45 12.44
N ILE A 286 -14.50 0.02 12.77
CA ILE A 286 -13.25 0.77 12.58
C ILE A 286 -12.40 0.01 11.56
N ASP A 287 -11.97 0.70 10.51
CA ASP A 287 -11.18 0.16 9.41
C ASP A 287 -10.10 1.19 8.98
N ALA A 288 -9.29 0.87 7.98
CA ALA A 288 -8.28 1.78 7.43
C ALA A 288 -8.37 1.89 5.90
N GLU A 289 -7.72 2.91 5.33
CA GLU A 289 -7.38 2.96 3.91
C GLU A 289 -6.34 1.85 3.55
N THR A 290 -5.97 1.74 2.27
CA THR A 290 -5.37 0.52 1.69
C THR A 290 -3.97 0.14 2.24
N ALA A 291 -3.20 1.08 2.80
CA ALA A 291 -1.93 0.76 3.43
C ALA A 291 -2.09 0.19 4.86
N GLY A 292 -3.24 0.43 5.50
CA GLY A 292 -3.55 -0.11 6.83
C GLY A 292 -2.79 0.53 7.99
N ASP A 293 -2.03 1.60 7.75
CA ASP A 293 -1.12 2.24 8.71
C ASP A 293 -1.71 3.46 9.43
N GLY A 294 -2.93 3.87 9.05
CA GLY A 294 -3.69 4.94 9.71
C GLY A 294 -3.97 4.63 11.19
N LYS A 295 -3.71 5.60 12.07
CA LYS A 295 -3.69 5.41 13.53
C LYS A 295 -4.84 6.10 14.26
N LEU A 296 -5.28 5.52 15.37
CA LEU A 296 -6.36 6.04 16.22
C LEU A 296 -6.04 5.89 17.72
N ASN A 297 -5.83 7.01 18.40
CA ASN A 297 -5.62 7.12 19.84
C ASN A 297 -6.92 7.57 20.53
N ALA A 298 -7.75 6.62 20.95
CA ALA A 298 -9.02 6.88 21.62
C ALA A 298 -8.88 6.74 23.15
N THR A 299 -8.96 7.86 23.88
CA THR A 299 -8.86 7.90 25.34
C THR A 299 -10.22 8.25 25.97
N GLY A 300 -10.63 7.52 27.01
CA GLY A 300 -11.87 7.78 27.74
C GLY A 300 -11.86 9.09 28.52
N GLY A 301 -13.03 9.74 28.59
CA GLY A 301 -13.33 10.81 29.54
C GLY A 301 -13.59 10.26 30.94
N THR A 302 -14.15 11.06 31.85
CA THR A 302 -14.28 10.68 33.27
C THR A 302 -14.95 9.30 33.43
N GLN A 303 -14.21 8.34 34.00
CA GLN A 303 -14.67 6.97 34.32
C GLN A 303 -15.30 6.21 33.14
N SER A 304 -14.92 6.57 31.91
CA SER A 304 -15.50 6.11 30.65
C SER A 304 -14.49 5.33 29.79
N ALA A 305 -14.97 4.48 28.89
CA ALA A 305 -14.11 3.64 28.06
C ALA A 305 -13.32 4.45 27.00
N GLY A 306 -12.23 3.87 26.49
CA GLY A 306 -11.55 4.41 25.30
C GLY A 306 -12.47 4.35 24.08
N ILE A 307 -13.02 3.17 23.81
CA ILE A 307 -14.02 2.90 22.78
C ILE A 307 -15.15 2.07 23.40
N GLY A 308 -16.40 2.54 23.37
CA GLY A 308 -17.56 1.83 23.92
C GLY A 308 -18.49 2.72 24.76
N THR A 309 -18.81 2.30 25.99
CA THR A 309 -19.73 3.06 26.86
C THR A 309 -19.05 4.09 27.76
N SER A 310 -19.87 5.01 28.26
CA SER A 310 -19.49 6.05 29.23
C SER A 310 -19.78 5.59 30.67
N TYR A 311 -19.36 6.37 31.66
CA TYR A 311 -19.76 6.19 33.06
C TYR A 311 -21.30 6.27 33.22
N SER A 312 -21.88 5.27 33.88
CA SER A 312 -23.33 5.15 34.14
C SER A 312 -23.63 5.24 35.65
N ASN A 313 -24.40 6.25 36.06
CA ASN A 313 -24.83 6.45 37.46
C ASN A 313 -26.27 6.98 37.62
N SER A 314 -26.94 7.26 36.51
CA SER A 314 -28.19 8.03 36.46
C SER A 314 -29.20 7.37 35.52
N SER A 315 -28.76 6.96 34.33
CA SER A 315 -29.47 6.02 33.46
C SER A 315 -28.62 4.79 33.16
N ASP A 316 -29.29 3.72 32.75
CA ASP A 316 -28.64 2.61 32.06
C ASP A 316 -28.03 3.10 30.73
N ILE A 317 -26.97 2.45 30.27
CA ILE A 317 -26.26 2.76 29.03
C ILE A 317 -26.05 1.46 28.26
N THR A 318 -26.19 1.52 26.92
CA THR A 318 -25.84 0.40 26.04
C THR A 318 -24.94 0.88 24.91
N CYS A 319 -23.93 0.08 24.55
CA CYS A 319 -23.39 0.05 23.19
C CYS A 319 -23.79 -1.21 22.42
N GLY A 320 -23.85 -1.07 21.10
CA GLY A 320 -23.89 -2.16 20.13
C GLY A 320 -22.54 -2.87 20.02
N ALA A 321 -22.32 -3.59 18.92
CA ALA A 321 -21.07 -4.28 18.64
C ALA A 321 -19.93 -3.32 18.27
N ILE A 322 -18.70 -3.74 18.52
CA ILE A 322 -17.46 -3.06 18.14
C ILE A 322 -16.68 -4.00 17.24
N THR A 323 -16.39 -3.59 16.00
CA THR A 323 -15.63 -4.38 15.03
C THR A 323 -14.43 -3.58 14.53
N ILE A 324 -13.21 -4.01 14.86
CA ILE A 324 -11.96 -3.46 14.31
C ILE A 324 -11.50 -4.37 13.16
N LYS A 325 -11.18 -3.80 12.01
CA LYS A 325 -10.75 -4.51 10.78
C LYS A 325 -9.37 -4.11 10.29
N GLY A 326 -8.87 -2.93 10.66
CA GLY A 326 -7.60 -2.39 10.17
C GLY A 326 -7.10 -1.20 11.00
N GLY A 327 -5.93 -0.68 10.63
CA GLY A 327 -5.30 0.46 11.30
C GLY A 327 -4.48 0.10 12.55
N GLU A 328 -3.90 1.12 13.17
CA GLU A 328 -3.21 1.04 14.47
C GLU A 328 -4.06 1.70 15.56
N ILE A 329 -4.78 0.89 16.33
CA ILE A 329 -5.77 1.36 17.31
C ILE A 329 -5.18 1.31 18.71
N THR A 330 -5.03 2.47 19.37
CA THR A 330 -4.74 2.56 20.81
C THR A 330 -5.99 3.03 21.54
N ALA A 331 -6.62 2.13 22.31
CA ALA A 331 -7.84 2.37 23.05
C ALA A 331 -7.55 2.35 24.56
N LYS A 332 -7.65 3.52 25.21
CA LYS A 332 -7.31 3.70 26.63
C LYS A 332 -8.53 4.10 27.47
N GLY A 333 -8.91 3.24 28.40
CA GLY A 333 -9.92 3.53 29.41
C GLY A 333 -9.43 4.56 30.42
N ALA A 334 -10.35 5.36 30.95
CA ALA A 334 -10.10 6.13 32.16
C ALA A 334 -10.12 5.22 33.41
N MET A 335 -9.88 5.82 34.59
CA MET A 335 -10.02 5.14 35.88
C MET A 335 -11.33 4.35 35.96
N TYR A 336 -11.25 3.06 36.32
CA TYR A 336 -12.41 2.15 36.44
C TYR A 336 -13.12 1.75 35.13
N ALA A 337 -12.55 2.06 33.96
CA ALA A 337 -13.13 1.76 32.65
C ALA A 337 -12.21 0.92 31.75
N ALA A 338 -12.81 0.14 30.84
CA ALA A 338 -12.10 -0.67 29.87
C ALA A 338 -11.41 0.17 28.77
N GLY A 339 -10.37 -0.40 28.13
CA GLY A 339 -9.81 0.15 26.90
C GLY A 339 -10.85 0.12 25.79
N ILE A 340 -11.40 -1.08 25.55
CA ILE A 340 -12.52 -1.32 24.63
C ILE A 340 -13.64 -2.04 25.41
N GLY A 341 -14.86 -1.47 25.41
CA GLY A 341 -16.02 -2.03 26.12
C GLY A 341 -16.67 -1.04 27.08
N THR A 342 -16.87 -1.39 28.36
CA THR A 342 -17.68 -0.56 29.27
C THR A 342 -16.90 0.44 30.12
N GLY A 343 -17.55 1.57 30.43
CA GLY A 343 -17.19 2.45 31.53
C GLY A 343 -17.53 1.85 32.91
N LEU A 344 -17.33 2.66 33.96
CA LEU A 344 -17.84 2.40 35.31
C LEU A 344 -19.37 2.32 35.33
N THR A 345 -19.95 1.55 36.26
CA THR A 345 -21.34 1.77 36.69
C THR A 345 -21.53 1.74 38.20
N ILE A 346 -22.51 2.50 38.68
CA ILE A 346 -23.01 2.48 40.06
C ILE A 346 -24.54 2.43 39.99
N ASP A 347 -25.15 1.39 40.58
CA ASP A 347 -26.61 1.18 40.67
C ASP A 347 -27.38 1.23 39.32
N LYS A 348 -26.71 0.99 38.20
CA LYS A 348 -27.27 1.03 36.83
C LYS A 348 -26.70 -0.11 35.97
N ASN A 349 -27.30 -0.34 34.80
CA ASN A 349 -26.83 -1.32 33.83
C ASN A 349 -25.99 -0.63 32.73
N ASN A 350 -24.81 -1.15 32.44
CA ASN A 350 -23.89 -0.61 31.45
C ASN A 350 -23.40 -1.75 30.54
N THR A 351 -24.03 -1.89 29.37
CA THR A 351 -23.87 -3.07 28.49
C THR A 351 -23.15 -2.68 27.22
N CYS A 352 -22.32 -3.57 26.66
CA CYS A 352 -21.87 -3.46 25.26
C CYS A 352 -22.16 -4.75 24.48
N GLY A 353 -22.22 -4.65 23.16
CA GLY A 353 -22.34 -5.79 22.25
C GLY A 353 -21.06 -6.62 22.17
N ALA A 354 -20.96 -7.47 21.14
CA ALA A 354 -19.76 -8.24 20.87
C ALA A 354 -18.58 -7.34 20.46
N ILE A 355 -17.37 -7.73 20.85
CA ILE A 355 -16.13 -7.02 20.52
C ILE A 355 -15.29 -7.93 19.62
N THR A 356 -15.15 -7.55 18.35
CA THR A 356 -14.46 -8.33 17.31
C THR A 356 -13.23 -7.59 16.82
N ILE A 357 -12.07 -8.24 16.84
CA ILE A 357 -10.84 -7.74 16.21
C ILE A 357 -10.48 -8.68 15.05
N ASN A 358 -10.72 -8.20 13.84
CA ASN A 358 -10.61 -8.90 12.57
C ASN A 358 -9.50 -8.33 11.65
N GLY A 359 -8.59 -7.52 12.19
CA GLY A 359 -7.40 -7.05 11.50
C GLY A 359 -6.70 -5.90 12.21
N GLY A 360 -5.59 -5.43 11.64
CA GLY A 360 -4.81 -4.31 12.15
C GLY A 360 -3.99 -4.61 13.42
N THR A 361 -3.41 -3.56 13.99
CA THR A 361 -2.70 -3.59 15.28
C THR A 361 -3.57 -2.93 16.34
N VAL A 362 -3.87 -3.63 17.44
CA VAL A 362 -4.69 -3.08 18.54
C VAL A 362 -3.91 -3.08 19.85
N THR A 363 -3.96 -1.98 20.59
CA THR A 363 -3.48 -1.84 21.97
C THR A 363 -4.64 -1.36 22.85
N ALA A 364 -5.10 -2.21 23.76
CA ALA A 364 -6.25 -1.93 24.64
C ALA A 364 -5.82 -1.89 26.11
N THR A 365 -5.80 -0.70 26.71
CA THR A 365 -5.35 -0.47 28.10
C THR A 365 -6.51 0.04 28.94
N SER A 366 -6.81 -0.62 30.05
CA SER A 366 -7.86 -0.15 30.98
C SER A 366 -7.33 0.85 32.01
N GLY A 367 -8.24 1.45 32.79
CA GLY A 367 -7.90 1.94 34.12
C GLY A 367 -7.86 0.82 35.17
N ASN A 368 -7.55 1.18 36.42
CA ASN A 368 -7.61 0.30 37.59
C ASN A 368 -8.96 -0.43 37.65
N TYR A 369 -8.98 -1.66 38.16
CA TYR A 369 -10.20 -2.45 38.42
C TYR A 369 -11.06 -2.79 37.18
N ALA A 370 -10.51 -2.66 35.97
CA ALA A 370 -11.20 -2.94 34.71
C ALA A 370 -10.41 -3.91 33.81
N ALA A 371 -11.09 -4.58 32.87
CA ALA A 371 -10.45 -5.38 31.84
C ALA A 371 -9.96 -4.50 30.67
N GLY A 372 -8.86 -4.84 30.02
CA GLY A 372 -8.37 -4.10 28.85
C GLY A 372 -9.35 -4.13 27.68
N ILE A 373 -9.96 -5.31 27.45
CA ILE A 373 -11.12 -5.49 26.56
C ILE A 373 -12.24 -6.20 27.35
N GLY A 374 -13.40 -5.56 27.49
CA GLY A 374 -14.53 -6.12 28.25
C GLY A 374 -15.17 -5.08 29.17
N THR A 375 -15.33 -5.38 30.47
CA THR A 375 -16.01 -4.46 31.40
C THR A 375 -15.07 -3.59 32.24
N GLY A 376 -15.56 -2.39 32.54
CA GLY A 376 -15.10 -1.57 33.67
C GLY A 376 -15.51 -2.16 35.03
N TRP A 377 -15.30 -1.41 36.10
CA TRP A 377 -15.82 -1.76 37.44
C TRP A 377 -17.35 -1.54 37.51
N ALA A 378 -18.07 -2.44 38.18
CA ALA A 378 -19.45 -2.23 38.60
C ALA A 378 -19.56 -2.25 40.13
N ASP A 379 -20.32 -1.31 40.69
CA ASP A 379 -20.55 -1.17 42.13
C ASP A 379 -22.05 -0.98 42.50
N GLY A 380 -22.35 -1.20 43.77
CA GLY A 380 -23.71 -1.18 44.31
C GLY A 380 -24.57 -2.30 43.74
N SER A 381 -25.78 -1.95 43.28
CA SER A 381 -26.70 -2.84 42.56
C SER A 381 -26.46 -2.89 41.04
N GLY A 382 -25.40 -2.24 40.54
CA GLY A 382 -25.14 -2.08 39.11
C GLY A 382 -24.70 -3.36 38.39
N SER A 383 -24.66 -3.29 37.07
CA SER A 383 -24.22 -4.39 36.22
C SER A 383 -23.47 -3.91 34.98
N ASN A 384 -22.20 -4.29 34.83
CA ASN A 384 -21.50 -4.14 33.55
C ASN A 384 -21.59 -5.46 32.78
N THR A 385 -21.91 -5.40 31.48
CA THR A 385 -21.82 -6.60 30.63
C THR A 385 -21.21 -6.33 29.26
N CYS A 386 -20.62 -7.36 28.65
CA CYS A 386 -20.18 -7.32 27.27
C CYS A 386 -20.63 -8.57 26.48
N GLY A 387 -20.69 -8.47 25.16
CA GLY A 387 -20.95 -9.62 24.29
C GLY A 387 -19.75 -10.58 24.21
N ALA A 388 -19.74 -11.46 23.21
CA ALA A 388 -18.57 -12.29 22.94
C ALA A 388 -17.36 -11.44 22.55
N ILE A 389 -16.16 -11.87 22.94
CA ILE A 389 -14.88 -11.25 22.54
C ILE A 389 -14.21 -12.19 21.54
N ALA A 390 -13.99 -11.73 20.31
CA ALA A 390 -13.41 -12.53 19.24
C ALA A 390 -12.17 -11.83 18.67
N ILE A 391 -11.02 -12.49 18.72
CA ILE A 391 -9.79 -12.03 18.07
C ILE A 391 -9.42 -13.06 17.01
N THR A 392 -9.46 -12.65 15.73
CA THR A 392 -9.26 -13.57 14.60
C THR A 392 -7.80 -13.69 14.18
N ALA A 393 -7.50 -14.65 13.32
CA ALA A 393 -6.17 -14.83 12.71
C ALA A 393 -5.71 -13.64 11.83
N ASN A 394 -6.62 -12.75 11.43
CA ASN A 394 -6.34 -11.67 10.47
C ASN A 394 -5.62 -10.45 11.10
N VAL A 395 -5.46 -10.41 12.43
CA VAL A 395 -4.79 -9.30 13.13
C VAL A 395 -3.29 -9.26 12.84
N THR A 396 -2.70 -8.08 12.81
CA THR A 396 -1.24 -7.91 12.79
C THR A 396 -0.65 -8.14 14.17
N LYS A 397 -1.30 -7.57 15.20
CA LYS A 397 -0.92 -7.71 16.62
C LYS A 397 -2.07 -7.27 17.52
N VAL A 398 -2.29 -7.95 18.64
CA VAL A 398 -3.16 -7.45 19.72
C VAL A 398 -2.37 -7.40 21.03
N THR A 399 -2.31 -6.23 21.65
CA THR A 399 -1.73 -5.99 22.97
C THR A 399 -2.87 -5.57 23.89
N VAL A 400 -2.99 -6.19 25.06
CA VAL A 400 -4.00 -5.84 26.05
C VAL A 400 -3.31 -5.66 27.40
N THR A 401 -3.69 -4.63 28.16
CA THR A 401 -3.15 -4.31 29.49
C THR A 401 -4.31 -4.09 30.45
N LYS A 402 -4.33 -4.83 31.57
CA LYS A 402 -5.25 -4.54 32.67
C LYS A 402 -4.63 -3.53 33.63
N GLY A 403 -5.46 -2.69 34.24
CA GLY A 403 -5.05 -1.84 35.35
C GLY A 403 -5.01 -2.60 36.67
N ALA A 404 -4.17 -2.13 37.60
CA ALA A 404 -4.07 -2.62 38.96
C ALA A 404 -5.43 -2.91 39.64
N GLY A 405 -5.49 -4.01 40.41
CA GLY A 405 -6.72 -4.46 41.09
C GLY A 405 -7.75 -5.17 40.20
N SER A 406 -7.58 -5.21 38.87
CA SER A 406 -8.44 -6.01 37.99
C SER A 406 -8.08 -7.50 38.04
N PRO A 407 -9.07 -8.42 38.08
CA PRO A 407 -8.84 -9.86 38.07
C PRO A 407 -8.45 -10.41 36.68
N ASN A 408 -8.96 -9.80 35.60
CA ASN A 408 -8.85 -10.33 34.24
C ASN A 408 -8.30 -9.30 33.27
N ILE A 409 -7.63 -9.77 32.21
CA ILE A 409 -7.15 -8.91 31.13
C ILE A 409 -8.19 -8.71 30.02
N MET A 410 -9.01 -9.73 29.79
CA MET A 410 -10.16 -9.69 28.90
C MET A 410 -11.36 -10.38 29.56
N GLY A 411 -12.57 -9.86 29.29
CA GLY A 411 -13.81 -10.29 29.93
C GLY A 411 -14.21 -9.35 31.08
N VAL A 412 -14.54 -9.91 32.24
CA VAL A 412 -15.08 -9.18 33.39
C VAL A 412 -13.98 -8.47 34.19
N GLY A 413 -14.14 -7.17 34.44
CA GLY A 413 -13.33 -6.38 35.37
C GLY A 413 -13.54 -6.75 36.84
N TYR A 414 -13.20 -5.85 37.77
CA TYR A 414 -13.43 -6.06 39.19
C TYR A 414 -14.92 -5.91 39.52
N LEU A 415 -15.43 -6.74 40.42
CA LEU A 415 -16.80 -6.71 40.94
C LEU A 415 -16.74 -6.52 42.46
N SER A 416 -17.29 -5.42 42.98
CA SER A 416 -17.52 -5.23 44.41
C SER A 416 -18.86 -5.81 44.83
N ASN A 417 -19.93 -5.43 44.12
CA ASN A 417 -21.30 -5.94 44.25
C ASN A 417 -22.01 -5.87 42.89
N GLY A 418 -23.18 -6.51 42.79
CA GLY A 418 -23.98 -6.52 41.56
C GLY A 418 -23.72 -7.74 40.67
N THR A 419 -23.85 -7.58 39.35
CA THR A 419 -23.62 -8.66 38.37
C THR A 419 -22.62 -8.19 37.31
N GLN A 420 -21.68 -9.04 36.90
CA GLN A 420 -20.91 -8.78 35.68
C GLN A 420 -20.74 -10.04 34.85
N ASN A 421 -20.81 -9.89 33.53
CA ASN A 421 -20.80 -10.99 32.58
C ASN A 421 -20.21 -10.54 31.24
N CYS A 422 -19.37 -11.37 30.63
CA CYS A 422 -18.93 -11.21 29.24
C CYS A 422 -19.18 -12.52 28.48
N GLY A 423 -19.47 -12.42 27.19
CA GLY A 423 -19.62 -13.59 26.32
C GLY A 423 -18.32 -14.37 26.16
N THR A 424 -18.39 -15.48 25.43
CA THR A 424 -17.24 -16.36 25.17
C THR A 424 -16.06 -15.62 24.55
N ILE A 425 -14.85 -15.85 25.08
CA ILE A 425 -13.60 -15.35 24.50
C ILE A 425 -13.08 -16.40 23.51
N THR A 426 -12.80 -15.98 22.27
CA THR A 426 -12.43 -16.87 21.17
C THR A 426 -11.23 -16.34 20.40
N PHE A 427 -10.26 -17.21 20.13
CA PHE A 427 -9.06 -16.90 19.34
C PHE A 427 -9.04 -17.67 18.02
N GLY A 428 -8.52 -17.03 16.96
CA GLY A 428 -8.48 -17.59 15.62
C GLY A 428 -7.48 -18.73 15.44
N PRO A 429 -7.52 -19.44 14.28
CA PRO A 429 -6.51 -20.43 13.92
C PRO A 429 -5.10 -19.83 13.82
N ALA A 430 -4.08 -20.67 14.04
CA ALA A 430 -2.65 -20.37 13.81
C ALA A 430 -2.06 -19.15 14.55
N GLN A 431 -2.65 -18.71 15.66
CA GLN A 431 -2.09 -17.63 16.47
C GLN A 431 -1.06 -18.17 17.48
N VAL A 432 0.01 -17.41 17.72
CA VAL A 432 1.05 -17.70 18.72
C VAL A 432 1.10 -16.57 19.75
N PHE A 433 1.48 -16.90 20.98
CA PHE A 433 1.31 -16.06 22.15
C PHE A 433 2.69 -15.79 22.77
N ASP A 434 3.30 -14.66 22.46
CA ASP A 434 4.64 -14.23 22.92
C ASP A 434 4.60 -13.57 24.31
N GLY A 435 3.78 -14.12 25.21
CA GLY A 435 3.46 -13.53 26.51
C GLY A 435 4.69 -13.38 27.42
N THR A 436 5.25 -12.18 27.48
CA THR A 436 6.23 -11.76 28.48
C THR A 436 5.58 -11.67 29.86
N ALA A 437 5.50 -12.81 30.56
CA ALA A 437 4.78 -12.94 31.81
C ALA A 437 5.42 -12.09 32.93
N ALA A 438 4.70 -11.06 33.38
CA ALA A 438 4.95 -10.37 34.63
C ALA A 438 4.57 -11.26 35.82
N THR A 439 5.43 -12.22 36.16
CA THR A 439 5.38 -12.99 37.42
C THR A 439 4.02 -13.64 37.77
N GLY A 440 3.43 -14.37 36.82
CA GLY A 440 2.23 -15.18 37.04
C GLY A 440 2.36 -16.57 36.42
N ALA A 441 1.99 -17.62 37.15
CA ALA A 441 2.04 -19.00 36.64
C ALA A 441 0.81 -19.28 35.76
N TRP A 442 1.02 -19.32 34.45
CA TRP A 442 -0.01 -19.71 33.49
C TRP A 442 -0.41 -21.18 33.64
N SER A 443 -1.72 -21.44 33.56
CA SER A 443 -2.28 -22.77 33.40
C SER A 443 -3.29 -22.74 32.24
N PRO A 444 -2.95 -23.21 31.03
CA PRO A 444 -1.73 -23.92 30.63
C PRO A 444 -0.67 -23.04 29.91
N SER A 445 0.41 -23.70 29.49
CA SER A 445 1.35 -23.39 28.40
C SER A 445 0.73 -22.68 27.19
N PRO A 446 1.53 -22.03 26.30
CA PRO A 446 1.07 -21.20 25.17
C PRO A 446 -0.25 -21.65 24.55
N MET A 447 -1.22 -20.72 24.59
CA MET A 447 -2.59 -20.96 24.15
C MET A 447 -2.61 -21.45 22.70
N VAL A 448 -3.64 -22.22 22.36
CA VAL A 448 -3.87 -22.74 21.01
C VAL A 448 -5.19 -22.15 20.53
N ALA A 449 -5.38 -22.07 19.21
CA ALA A 449 -6.65 -21.68 18.61
C ALA A 449 -7.83 -22.46 19.22
N GLY A 450 -8.87 -21.75 19.67
CA GLY A 450 -10.01 -22.37 20.34
C GLY A 450 -10.96 -21.41 21.03
N THR A 451 -12.08 -21.96 21.47
CA THR A 451 -13.10 -21.27 22.29
C THR A 451 -12.81 -21.52 23.76
N TYR A 452 -12.51 -20.45 24.51
CA TYR A 452 -12.16 -20.56 25.92
C TYR A 452 -13.43 -20.42 26.77
N GLY A 453 -13.98 -21.57 27.19
CA GLY A 453 -15.20 -21.66 27.97
C GLY A 453 -14.99 -21.21 29.42
N GLY A 454 -15.52 -20.05 29.79
CA GLY A 454 -15.48 -19.56 31.18
C GLY A 454 -15.35 -18.05 31.37
N LEU A 455 -16.06 -17.22 30.58
CA LEU A 455 -16.22 -15.75 30.69
C LEU A 455 -14.96 -14.85 30.61
N ASN A 456 -13.78 -15.34 31.00
CA ASN A 456 -12.69 -14.50 31.49
C ASN A 456 -11.31 -15.04 31.09
N LEU A 457 -10.38 -14.13 30.75
CA LEU A 457 -8.95 -14.44 30.66
C LEU A 457 -8.22 -13.79 31.85
N ALA A 458 -8.02 -14.57 32.91
CA ALA A 458 -7.16 -14.21 34.04
C ALA A 458 -5.68 -14.43 33.68
N ILE A 459 -4.78 -13.59 34.19
CA ILE A 459 -3.33 -13.67 33.89
C ILE A 459 -2.42 -13.74 35.13
N SER A 460 -2.92 -13.37 36.32
CA SER A 460 -2.20 -13.63 37.56
C SER A 460 -3.14 -13.86 38.74
N THR A 461 -2.66 -14.61 39.72
CA THR A 461 -3.25 -14.71 41.06
C THR A 461 -2.82 -13.55 41.98
N THR A 462 -1.95 -12.65 41.51
CA THR A 462 -1.50 -11.45 42.24
C THR A 462 -2.27 -10.20 41.81
N THR A 463 -2.76 -9.42 42.77
CA THR A 463 -3.53 -8.18 42.56
C THR A 463 -2.72 -6.99 42.03
N ASN A 464 -1.41 -7.15 41.88
CA ASN A 464 -0.44 -6.06 41.77
C ASN A 464 0.24 -6.06 40.40
N ALA A 465 0.47 -4.85 39.86
CA ALA A 465 0.98 -4.54 38.53
C ALA A 465 -0.02 -4.63 37.35
N ASP A 466 0.28 -3.82 36.33
CA ASP A 466 -0.52 -3.63 35.12
C ASP A 466 -0.15 -4.71 34.08
N ASP A 467 -0.49 -5.97 34.40
CA ASP A 467 -0.19 -7.13 33.57
C ASP A 467 -0.59 -6.88 32.11
N THR A 468 0.33 -7.20 31.21
CA THR A 468 0.17 -6.98 29.76
C THR A 468 0.33 -8.31 29.03
N TRP A 469 -0.56 -8.52 28.07
CA TRP A 469 -0.62 -9.70 27.20
C TRP A 469 -0.46 -9.27 25.76
N THR A 470 0.29 -10.07 25.01
CA THR A 470 0.57 -9.85 23.60
C THR A 470 0.19 -11.08 22.80
N LEU A 471 -0.44 -10.83 21.66
CA LEU A 471 -0.78 -11.79 20.63
C LEU A 471 -0.18 -11.32 19.32
N THR A 472 0.70 -12.14 18.75
CA THR A 472 1.31 -11.90 17.44
C THR A 472 1.11 -13.19 16.64
N PRO A 473 0.18 -13.25 15.67
CA PRO A 473 0.02 -14.42 14.84
C PRO A 473 1.30 -14.67 14.04
N VAL A 474 1.65 -15.95 13.87
CA VAL A 474 2.87 -16.38 13.19
C VAL A 474 2.45 -17.15 11.95
N THR A 475 3.11 -16.88 10.82
CA THR A 475 2.92 -17.66 9.59
C THR A 475 3.23 -19.13 9.85
N PRO A 476 2.33 -20.07 9.52
CA PRO A 476 2.51 -21.52 9.72
C PRO A 476 3.78 -22.11 9.09
#